data_AF-A0A165SVB0-F1
#
_entry.id   AF-A0A165SVB0-F1
#
_cell.length_a   1.000
_cell.length_b   1.000
_cell.length_c   1.000
_cell.angle_alpha   90.00
_cell.angle_beta   90.00
_cell.angle_gamma   90.00
#
_symmetry.space_group_name_H-M   'P 1'
#
loop_
_entity.id
_entity.type
_entity.pdbx_description
1 polymer ?
#
loop_
_entity_poly.entity_id
_entity_poly.type
_entity_poly.pdbx_seq_one_letter_code
_entity_poly.pdbx_strand_id
1 'polypeptide(L)'
;MPSEAEPSAKNVHVSAGPSRKSDRQRTYDAKRARGEISCAECRRLKIKCDKNIPCNACVRRGCANICPNGSLSGGQGTRLILADTETLHRKITQLSERVRQLEDALAIMQA
;
A
#
# COMPACT_ATOMS: atom_id res chain seq x y z
N MET A 1 -6.34 -57.62 7.99
CA MET A 1 -5.29 -57.77 9.01
C MET A 1 -4.60 -59.08 8.70
N PRO A 2 -3.27 -59.14 8.46
CA PRO A 2 -2.15 -58.33 8.99
C PRO A 2 -1.89 -57.02 8.18
N SER A 3 -1.07 -56.01 8.57
CA SER A 3 0.41 -55.91 8.79
C SER A 3 1.24 -56.19 7.52
N GLU A 4 2.33 -55.51 7.12
CA GLU A 4 3.07 -54.28 7.49
C GLU A 4 4.19 -54.04 6.41
N ALA A 5 4.94 -52.94 6.23
CA ALA A 5 5.06 -51.60 6.84
C ALA A 5 5.58 -50.55 5.79
N GLU A 6 6.42 -49.57 6.20
CA GLU A 6 7.10 -48.55 5.36
C GLU A 6 8.36 -49.06 4.59
N PRO A 7 8.90 -48.28 3.62
CA PRO A 7 10.09 -47.48 3.97
C PRO A 7 10.09 -46.02 3.46
N SER A 8 9.84 -45.10 4.39
CA SER A 8 10.52 -43.84 4.69
C SER A 8 11.60 -43.26 3.74
N ALA A 9 11.50 -41.93 3.59
CA ALA A 9 12.57 -40.97 3.25
C ALA A 9 13.08 -40.99 1.78
N LYS A 10 13.47 -39.86 1.17
CA LYS A 10 13.76 -38.51 1.71
C LYS A 10 13.68 -37.51 0.54
N ASN A 11 12.59 -36.74 0.45
CA ASN A 11 12.46 -35.75 -0.61
C ASN A 11 13.22 -34.46 -0.26
N VAL A 12 14.47 -34.36 -0.69
CA VAL A 12 15.31 -33.19 -0.48
C VAL A 12 14.81 -32.05 -1.36
N HIS A 13 13.93 -31.20 -0.82
CA HIS A 13 13.59 -29.92 -1.44
C HIS A 13 14.82 -29.01 -1.43
N VAL A 14 15.61 -29.10 -2.50
CA VAL A 14 16.77 -28.24 -2.78
C VAL A 14 16.29 -26.80 -2.90
N SER A 15 16.63 -25.99 -1.91
CA SER A 15 16.35 -24.56 -1.89
C SER A 15 17.00 -23.87 -3.09
N ALA A 16 16.20 -23.41 -4.04
CA ALA A 16 16.69 -22.71 -5.22
C ALA A 16 17.50 -21.47 -4.82
N GLY A 17 18.71 -21.35 -5.38
CA GLY A 17 19.60 -20.21 -5.14
C GLY A 17 19.02 -18.86 -5.59
N PRO A 18 19.69 -17.73 -5.26
CA PRO A 18 19.16 -16.40 -5.52
C PRO A 18 18.91 -16.18 -7.02
N SER A 19 17.63 -16.08 -7.38
CA SER A 19 17.20 -15.85 -8.75
C SER A 19 17.71 -14.48 -9.23
N ARG A 20 18.57 -14.46 -10.26
CA ARG A 20 19.24 -13.26 -10.82
C ARG A 20 18.30 -12.08 -11.16
N LYS A 21 16.98 -12.33 -11.26
CA LYS A 21 15.94 -11.31 -11.41
C LYS A 21 15.83 -10.39 -10.19
N SER A 22 16.08 -10.88 -8.97
CA SER A 22 15.97 -10.13 -7.73
C SER A 22 17.09 -9.10 -7.55
N ASP A 23 18.34 -9.44 -7.88
CA ASP A 23 19.46 -8.49 -7.79
C ASP A 23 19.32 -7.33 -8.77
N ARG A 24 18.82 -7.60 -9.99
CA ARG A 24 18.51 -6.51 -10.93
C ARG A 24 17.43 -5.57 -10.38
N GLN A 25 16.42 -6.09 -9.69
CA GLN A 25 15.41 -5.26 -9.02
C GLN A 25 16.03 -4.43 -7.88
N ARG A 26 16.82 -5.06 -6.99
CA ARG A 26 17.54 -4.38 -5.90
C ARG A 26 18.42 -3.23 -6.41
N THR A 27 19.14 -3.42 -7.53
CA THR A 27 19.94 -2.35 -8.12
C THR A 27 19.08 -1.19 -8.64
N TYR A 28 17.91 -1.43 -9.24
CA TYR A 28 17.00 -0.35 -9.63
C TYR A 28 16.39 0.37 -8.42
N ASP A 29 16.06 -0.35 -7.35
CA ASP A 29 15.49 0.22 -6.13
C ASP A 29 16.50 1.08 -5.38
N ALA A 30 17.78 0.66 -5.35
CA ALA A 30 18.88 1.47 -4.83
C ALA A 30 19.16 2.72 -5.68
N LYS A 31 19.11 2.61 -7.02
CA LYS A 31 19.27 3.77 -7.92
C LYS A 31 18.13 4.78 -7.80
N ARG A 32 16.90 4.30 -7.56
CA ARG A 32 15.74 5.16 -7.23
C ARG A 32 15.88 5.81 -5.86
N ALA A 33 16.33 5.08 -4.84
CA ALA A 33 16.58 5.62 -3.50
C ALA A 33 17.59 6.79 -3.48
N ARG A 34 18.58 6.78 -4.39
CA ARG A 34 19.58 7.84 -4.56
C ARG A 34 19.21 8.95 -5.57
N GLY A 35 18.02 8.92 -6.18
CA GLY A 35 17.61 9.92 -7.17
C GLY A 35 18.35 9.88 -8.51
N GLU A 36 19.07 8.81 -8.84
CA GLU A 36 19.77 8.68 -10.13
C GLU A 36 18.79 8.53 -11.30
N ILE A 37 17.66 7.88 -11.06
CA ILE A 37 16.61 7.57 -12.04
C ILE A 37 15.23 8.00 -11.53
N SER A 38 14.28 8.18 -12.46
CA SER A 38 12.91 8.55 -12.12
C SER A 38 12.28 7.58 -11.11
N CYS A 39 11.58 8.12 -10.12
CA CYS A 39 10.88 7.33 -9.11
C CYS A 39 9.83 6.39 -9.74
N ALA A 40 9.48 5.33 -9.04
CA ALA A 40 8.61 4.27 -9.56
C ALA A 40 7.22 4.81 -9.95
N GLU A 41 6.63 5.71 -9.14
CA GLU A 41 5.34 6.33 -9.45
C GLU A 41 5.39 7.27 -10.68
N CYS A 42 6.39 8.15 -10.83
CA CYS A 42 6.52 8.96 -12.04
C CYS A 42 6.78 8.11 -13.29
N ARG A 43 7.58 7.04 -13.16
CA ARG A 43 7.83 6.09 -14.24
C ARG A 43 6.56 5.34 -14.65
N ARG A 44 5.73 4.93 -13.69
CA ARG A 44 4.42 4.29 -13.93
C ARG A 44 3.45 5.24 -14.64
N LEU A 45 3.39 6.49 -14.19
CA LEU A 45 2.54 7.55 -14.77
C LEU A 45 3.06 8.13 -16.08
N LYS A 46 4.28 7.79 -16.51
CA LYS A 46 4.96 8.32 -17.70
C LYS A 46 5.12 9.86 -17.68
N ILE A 47 5.32 10.45 -16.50
CA ILE A 47 5.51 11.90 -16.30
C ILE A 47 6.98 12.26 -16.01
N LYS A 48 7.34 13.53 -16.24
CA LYS A 48 8.67 14.06 -15.89
C LYS A 48 8.90 13.97 -14.37
N CYS A 49 10.03 13.41 -13.98
CA CYS A 49 10.48 13.31 -12.59
C CYS A 49 11.70 14.23 -12.42
N ASP A 50 11.66 15.10 -11.41
CA ASP A 50 12.79 15.95 -10.99
C ASP A 50 13.86 15.20 -10.18
N LYS A 51 13.56 13.94 -9.83
CA LYS A 51 14.45 12.95 -9.15
C LYS A 51 14.98 13.31 -7.76
N ASN A 52 14.62 14.47 -7.21
CA ASN A 52 14.68 14.69 -5.76
C ASN A 52 13.89 13.60 -5.03
N ILE A 53 14.19 13.37 -3.75
CA ILE A 53 13.59 12.29 -2.96
C ILE A 53 13.04 12.90 -1.65
N PRO A 54 11.70 12.99 -1.47
CA PRO A 54 10.65 12.73 -2.46
C PRO A 54 10.65 13.76 -3.61
N CYS A 55 10.20 13.37 -4.81
CA CYS A 55 10.22 14.27 -5.96
C CYS A 55 9.05 15.27 -5.94
N ASN A 56 9.26 16.47 -6.46
CA ASN A 56 8.25 17.54 -6.49
C ASN A 56 6.97 17.15 -7.25
N ALA A 57 7.07 16.22 -8.21
CA ALA A 57 5.92 15.64 -8.88
C ALA A 57 5.08 14.72 -7.96
N CYS A 58 5.70 13.98 -7.05
CA CYS A 58 4.99 13.16 -6.05
C CYS A 58 4.45 14.01 -4.90
N VAL A 59 5.19 15.04 -4.45
CA VAL A 59 4.75 15.97 -3.40
C VAL A 59 3.47 16.70 -3.83
N ARG A 60 3.45 17.35 -5.00
CA ARG A 60 2.26 18.06 -5.50
C ARG A 60 1.05 17.16 -5.78
N ARG A 61 1.25 15.85 -5.90
CA ARG A 61 0.18 14.86 -6.10
C ARG A 61 -0.26 14.15 -4.80
N GLY A 62 0.30 14.52 -3.64
CA GLY A 62 -0.03 13.89 -2.36
C GLY A 62 0.48 12.46 -2.19
N CYS A 63 1.42 11.99 -3.02
CA CYS A 63 1.97 10.62 -2.98
C CYS A 63 3.47 10.58 -2.65
N ALA A 64 3.94 11.55 -1.85
CA ALA A 64 5.33 11.62 -1.40
C ALA A 64 5.75 10.40 -0.56
N ASN A 65 4.81 9.85 0.23
CA ASN A 65 5.00 8.69 1.12
C ASN A 65 5.42 7.39 0.40
N ILE A 66 5.10 7.23 -0.88
CA ILE A 66 5.51 6.07 -1.70
C ILE A 66 6.74 6.37 -2.57
N CYS A 67 7.16 7.63 -2.65
CA CYS A 67 8.36 8.01 -3.38
C CYS A 67 9.60 7.55 -2.58
N PRO A 68 10.62 6.89 -3.18
CA PRO A 68 10.84 6.76 -4.62
C PRO A 68 10.63 5.37 -5.22
N ASN A 69 10.40 4.34 -4.40
CA ASN A 69 10.34 2.94 -4.84
C ASN A 69 8.93 2.37 -4.96
N GLY A 70 7.96 2.94 -4.27
CA GLY A 70 6.55 2.58 -4.40
C GLY A 70 5.90 3.21 -5.62
N SER A 71 4.83 2.57 -6.08
CA SER A 71 3.92 3.09 -7.10
C SER A 71 2.50 2.69 -6.74
N LEU A 72 1.52 3.57 -6.93
CA LEU A 72 0.12 3.22 -6.69
C LEU A 72 -0.32 2.18 -7.71
N SER A 73 -0.71 1.00 -7.23
CA SER A 73 -1.28 -0.07 -8.05
C SER A 73 -2.44 0.49 -8.88
N GLY A 74 -2.36 0.32 -10.20
CA GLY A 74 -3.33 0.87 -11.14
C GLY A 74 -4.74 0.36 -10.86
N GLY A 75 -5.56 1.18 -10.19
CA GLY A 75 -6.92 0.83 -9.77
C GLY A 75 -7.34 1.43 -8.43
N GLN A 76 -6.40 1.64 -7.48
CA GLN A 76 -6.78 2.07 -6.12
C GLN A 76 -7.30 3.51 -6.02
N GLY A 77 -6.91 4.40 -6.94
CA GLY A 77 -7.37 5.80 -6.93
C GLY A 77 -8.83 6.04 -7.36
N THR A 78 -9.58 5.00 -7.74
CA THR A 78 -10.97 5.16 -8.21
C THR A 78 -11.85 3.94 -7.96
N ARG A 79 -11.31 2.71 -8.01
CA ARG A 79 -12.13 1.49 -7.87
C ARG A 79 -12.36 1.06 -6.41
N LEU A 80 -11.46 1.39 -5.49
CA LEU A 80 -11.65 1.09 -4.06
C LEU A 80 -12.55 2.09 -3.34
N ILE A 81 -12.62 3.34 -3.84
CA ILE A 81 -13.48 4.39 -3.28
C ILE A 81 -14.93 3.89 -3.09
N LEU A 82 -15.48 3.12 -4.05
CA LEU A 82 -16.87 2.63 -3.95
C LEU A 82 -17.12 1.60 -2.83
N ALA A 83 -16.13 0.80 -2.44
CA ALA A 83 -16.29 -0.16 -1.34
C ALA A 83 -16.14 0.53 0.02
N ASP A 84 -15.17 1.43 0.14
CA ASP A 84 -14.93 2.19 1.37
C ASP A 84 -16.01 3.25 1.62
N THR A 85 -16.68 3.78 0.57
CA THR A 85 -17.75 4.77 0.74
C THR A 85 -18.89 4.29 1.61
N GLU A 86 -19.36 3.04 1.51
CA GLU A 86 -20.50 2.59 2.33
C GLU A 86 -20.13 2.60 3.84
N THR A 87 -18.95 2.06 4.16
CA THR A 87 -18.41 2.05 5.53
C THR A 87 -18.17 3.47 6.05
N LEU A 88 -17.66 4.36 5.20
CA LEU A 88 -17.43 5.76 5.54
C LEU A 88 -18.76 6.51 5.77
N HIS A 89 -19.78 6.33 4.93
CA HIS A 89 -21.11 6.91 5.13
C HIS A 89 -21.75 6.40 6.43
N ARG A 90 -21.69 5.08 6.71
CA ARG A 90 -22.12 4.54 8.02
C ARG A 90 -21.41 5.21 9.18
N LYS A 91 -20.10 5.46 9.06
CA LYS A 91 -19.31 6.11 10.13
C LYS A 91 -19.66 7.59 10.28
N ILE A 92 -19.89 8.30 9.18
CA ILE A 92 -20.38 9.69 9.18
C ILE A 92 -21.74 9.76 9.91
N THR A 93 -22.72 8.95 9.53
CA THR A 93 -24.04 8.91 10.19
C THR A 93 -23.92 8.62 11.68
N GLN A 94 -23.09 7.65 12.09
CA GLN A 94 -22.86 7.35 13.51
C GLN A 94 -22.27 8.53 14.28
N LEU A 95 -21.31 9.24 13.68
CA LEU A 95 -20.65 10.38 14.32
C LEU A 95 -21.59 11.60 14.38
N SER A 96 -22.32 11.91 13.32
CA SER A 96 -23.30 13.00 13.28
C SER A 96 -24.42 12.81 14.32
N GLU A 97 -24.97 11.59 14.43
CA GLU A 97 -25.96 11.27 15.47
C GLU A 97 -25.36 11.45 16.88
N ARG A 98 -24.12 11.00 17.10
CA ARG A 98 -23.49 11.15 18.41
C ARG A 98 -23.18 12.61 18.76
N VAL A 99 -22.81 13.44 17.78
CA VAL A 99 -22.63 14.89 17.97
C VAL A 99 -23.95 15.52 18.40
N ARG A 100 -25.04 15.25 17.68
CA ARG A 100 -26.38 15.78 18.03
C ARG A 100 -26.82 15.39 19.44
N GLN A 101 -26.63 14.13 19.84
CA GLN A 101 -26.95 13.69 21.22
C GLN A 101 -26.14 14.44 22.29
N LEU A 102 -24.89 14.80 21.99
CA LEU A 102 -24.04 15.57 22.91
C LEU A 102 -24.45 17.04 22.94
N GLU A 103 -24.83 17.61 21.80
CA GLU A 103 -25.37 18.98 21.69
C GLU A 103 -26.70 19.11 22.45
N ASP A 104 -27.64 18.18 22.24
CA ASP A 104 -28.93 18.13 22.94
C ASP A 104 -28.73 17.99 24.47
N ALA A 105 -27.81 17.11 24.90
CA ALA A 105 -27.49 16.94 26.33
C ALA A 105 -26.84 18.18 26.95
N LEU A 106 -25.94 18.86 26.22
CA LEU A 106 -25.33 20.11 26.67
C LEU A 106 -26.36 21.24 26.75
N ALA A 107 -27.27 21.34 25.78
CA ALA A 107 -28.35 22.32 25.78
C ALA A 107 -29.28 22.14 27.00
N ILE A 108 -29.58 20.90 27.40
CA ILE A 108 -30.35 20.60 28.62
C ILE A 108 -29.57 20.95 29.89
N MET A 109 -28.26 20.71 29.92
CA MET A 109 -27.41 21.00 31.09
C MET A 109 -27.06 22.49 31.27
N GLN A 110 -27.24 23.31 30.23
CA GLN A 110 -26.91 24.74 30.22
C GLN A 110 -28.16 25.65 30.18
N ALA A 111 -29.35 25.06 30.32
CA ALA A 111 -30.64 25.76 30.41
C ALA A 111 -31.03 26.12 31.87
#